data_AF-T0J221-F1
#
_entry.id   AF-T0J221-F1
#
_cell.length_a   1.000
_cell.length_b   1.000
_cell.length_c   1.000
_cell.angle_alpha   90.00
_cell.angle_beta   90.00
_cell.angle_gamma   90.00
#
_symmetry.space_group_name_H-M   'P 1'
#
loop_
_entity.id
_entity.type
_entity.pdbx_description
1 polymer ?
#
loop_
_entity_poly.entity_id
_entity_poly.type
_entity_poly.pdbx_seq_one_letter_code
_entity_poly.pdbx_strand_id
1 'polypeptide(L)'
;MSELKLTDAEISRQTGIPSSSLSRYRKGEGVPKAEHLFPLSDVLKADARWLVSGVTAPASVIDAEDAEWEQLPFFDLRDLSDTGKGRPHYWTPFRKDWLNRALGTSVDLYLVRLLSDYHSRTGDRDLTEGDLVFCREITPVELQDGHVVIWRREQGLKVARYSLRPRERVEEDVITPEEVGDDQFVPVARILGKYLQRV
;
A
#
# COMPACT_ATOMS: atom_id res chain seq x y z
N MET A 1 -2.27 -23.94 18.53
CA MET A 1 -1.45 -23.54 19.71
C MET A 1 -0.50 -24.68 20.09
N SER A 2 0.58 -24.89 19.34
CA SER A 2 1.56 -25.95 19.65
C SER A 2 3.01 -25.55 19.35
N GLU A 3 3.36 -24.27 19.49
CA GLU A 3 4.72 -23.80 19.15
C GLU A 3 5.52 -23.23 20.35
N LEU A 4 4.86 -22.90 21.46
CA LEU A 4 5.56 -22.59 22.72
C LEU A 4 5.49 -23.83 23.63
N LYS A 5 6.62 -24.53 23.82
CA LYS A 5 6.75 -25.67 24.76
C LYS A 5 6.71 -25.23 26.24
N LEU A 6 5.83 -24.30 26.59
CA LEU A 6 5.68 -23.78 27.95
C LEU A 6 4.58 -24.55 28.69
N THR A 7 4.91 -25.05 29.88
CA THR A 7 3.93 -25.70 30.76
C THR A 7 3.16 -24.66 31.58
N ASP A 8 1.97 -25.02 32.08
CA ASP A 8 1.19 -24.10 32.94
C ASP A 8 1.92 -23.75 34.24
N ALA A 9 2.76 -24.65 34.75
CA ALA A 9 3.61 -24.39 35.90
C ALA A 9 4.68 -23.33 35.58
N GLU A 10 5.23 -23.36 34.37
CA GLU A 10 6.22 -22.38 33.90
C GLU A 10 5.59 -21.00 33.74
N ILE A 11 4.44 -20.93 33.08
CA ILE A 11 3.70 -19.68 32.87
C ILE A 11 3.28 -19.09 34.22
N SER A 12 2.77 -19.92 35.14
CA SER A 12 2.40 -19.50 36.49
C SER A 12 3.58 -18.90 37.25
N ARG A 13 4.75 -19.54 37.20
CA ARG A 13 5.98 -19.02 37.85
C ARG A 13 6.44 -17.69 37.27
N GLN A 14 6.38 -17.52 35.95
CA GLN A 14 6.85 -16.30 35.28
C GLN A 14 5.88 -15.12 35.39
N THR A 15 4.57 -15.40 35.39
CA THR A 15 3.53 -14.36 35.41
C THR A 15 2.99 -14.05 36.80
N GLY A 16 3.24 -14.93 37.79
CA GLY A 16 2.61 -14.86 39.11
C GLY A 16 1.12 -15.24 39.11
N ILE A 17 0.59 -15.71 37.97
CA ILE A 17 -0.83 -16.04 37.83
C ILE A 17 -1.06 -17.49 38.29
N PRO A 18 -2.00 -17.74 39.22
CA PRO A 18 -2.29 -19.09 39.68
C PRO A 18 -2.68 -20.04 38.53
N SER A 19 -2.21 -21.28 38.57
CA SER A 19 -2.48 -22.29 37.53
C SER A 19 -3.98 -22.56 37.33
N SER A 20 -4.80 -22.35 38.37
CA SER A 20 -6.26 -22.42 38.30
C SER A 20 -6.87 -21.31 37.42
N SER A 21 -6.34 -20.09 37.50
CA SER A 21 -6.72 -18.97 36.64
C SER A 21 -6.27 -19.20 35.19
N LEU A 22 -5.04 -19.69 34.98
CA LEU A 22 -4.54 -20.05 33.65
C LEU A 22 -5.41 -21.13 32.98
N SER A 23 -5.81 -22.15 33.74
CA SER A 23 -6.71 -23.20 33.25
C SER A 23 -8.07 -22.65 32.82
N ARG A 24 -8.65 -21.73 33.61
CA ARG A 24 -9.91 -21.05 33.28
C ARG A 24 -9.80 -20.22 31.99
N TYR A 25 -8.71 -19.46 31.84
CA TYR A 25 -8.45 -18.67 30.63
C TYR A 25 -8.31 -19.55 29.39
N ARG A 26 -7.58 -20.67 29.48
CA ARG A 26 -7.44 -21.64 28.37
C ARG A 26 -8.76 -22.25 27.92
N LYS A 27 -9.70 -22.45 28.85
CA LYS A 27 -11.03 -22.98 28.57
C LYS A 27 -12.01 -21.91 28.06
N GLY A 28 -11.61 -20.64 28.00
CA GLY A 28 -12.48 -19.52 27.63
C GLY A 28 -13.52 -19.18 28.70
N GLU A 29 -13.38 -19.71 29.91
CA GLU A 29 -14.32 -19.52 31.03
C GLU A 29 -14.10 -18.17 31.75
N GLY A 30 -13.16 -17.35 31.28
CA GLY A 30 -12.91 -16.00 31.79
C GLY A 30 -11.87 -15.25 30.96
N VAL A 31 -11.97 -13.92 30.96
CA VAL A 31 -11.01 -13.03 30.29
C VAL A 31 -9.96 -12.56 31.32
N PRO A 32 -8.65 -12.59 31.00
CA PRO A 32 -7.63 -12.01 31.87
C PRO A 32 -7.90 -10.53 32.12
N LYS A 33 -7.82 -10.11 33.38
CA LYS A 33 -7.85 -8.68 33.74
C LYS A 33 -6.55 -8.01 33.30
N ALA A 34 -6.56 -6.68 33.20
CA ALA A 34 -5.39 -5.89 32.79
C ALA A 34 -4.11 -6.24 33.59
N GLU A 35 -4.24 -6.47 34.90
CA GLU A 35 -3.15 -6.89 35.80
C GLU A 35 -2.47 -8.22 35.41
N HIS A 36 -3.19 -9.11 34.73
CA HIS A 36 -2.69 -10.42 34.27
C HIS A 36 -2.42 -10.43 32.77
N LEU A 37 -3.05 -9.54 32.02
CA LEU A 37 -3.01 -9.52 30.56
C LEU A 37 -1.62 -9.17 30.02
N PHE A 38 -0.98 -8.13 30.55
CA PHE A 38 0.36 -7.73 30.12
C PHE A 38 1.44 -8.77 30.49
N PRO A 39 1.49 -9.30 31.73
CA PRO A 39 2.40 -10.41 32.04
C PRO A 39 2.23 -11.64 31.14
N LEU A 40 0.98 -11.99 30.79
CA LEU A 40 0.70 -13.07 29.83
C LEU A 40 1.19 -12.72 28.43
N SER A 41 0.97 -11.49 27.97
CA SER A 41 1.44 -10.98 26.69
C SER A 41 2.97 -11.13 26.56
N ASP A 42 3.70 -10.78 27.60
CA ASP A 42 5.17 -10.83 27.62
C ASP A 42 5.69 -12.28 27.59
N VAL A 43 5.15 -13.16 28.45
CA VAL A 43 5.60 -14.57 28.55
C VAL A 43 5.21 -15.38 27.31
N LEU A 44 4.02 -15.14 26.77
CA LEU A 44 3.53 -15.83 25.58
C LEU A 44 4.03 -15.20 24.28
N LYS A 45 4.73 -14.06 24.35
CA LYS A 45 5.16 -13.25 23.20
C LYS A 45 3.99 -13.00 22.22
N ALA A 46 2.81 -12.76 22.78
CA ALA A 46 1.57 -12.64 22.03
C ALA A 46 0.92 -11.29 22.36
N ASP A 47 0.34 -10.64 21.36
CA ASP A 47 -0.28 -9.33 21.55
C ASP A 47 -1.45 -9.39 22.55
N ALA A 48 -1.50 -8.42 23.48
CA ALA A 48 -2.53 -8.35 24.51
C ALA A 48 -3.96 -8.27 23.93
N ARG A 49 -4.13 -7.59 22.78
CA ARG A 49 -5.43 -7.53 22.10
C ARG A 49 -5.78 -8.87 21.45
N TRP A 50 -4.82 -9.58 20.88
CA TRP A 50 -5.01 -10.95 20.42
C TRP A 50 -5.42 -11.89 21.57
N LEU A 51 -4.78 -11.80 22.73
CA LEU A 51 -5.10 -12.62 23.92
C LEU A 51 -6.54 -12.43 24.42
N VAL A 52 -7.13 -11.24 24.25
CA VAL A 52 -8.51 -10.93 24.69
C VAL A 52 -9.54 -11.21 23.61
N SER A 53 -9.25 -10.83 22.37
CA SER A 53 -10.25 -10.78 21.29
C SER A 53 -10.09 -11.86 20.23
N GLY A 54 -8.96 -12.58 20.22
CA GLY A 54 -8.58 -13.49 19.12
C GLY A 54 -8.27 -12.77 17.81
N VAL A 55 -8.37 -11.44 17.77
CA VAL A 55 -8.07 -10.62 16.59
C VAL A 55 -6.60 -10.24 16.65
N THR A 56 -5.82 -10.72 15.68
CA THR A 56 -4.43 -10.31 15.51
C THR A 56 -4.38 -8.81 15.25
N ALA A 57 -3.67 -8.06 16.10
CA ALA A 57 -3.35 -6.68 15.79
C ALA A 57 -2.62 -6.63 14.43
N PRO A 58 -2.89 -5.65 13.55
CA PRO A 58 -2.11 -5.50 12.32
C PRO A 58 -0.63 -5.43 12.69
N ALA A 59 0.20 -6.25 12.03
CA ALA A 59 1.60 -6.43 12.35
C ALA A 59 2.28 -5.10 12.72
N SER A 60 2.88 -5.07 13.91
CA SER A 60 3.58 -3.90 14.45
C SER A 60 4.59 -3.38 13.42
N VAL A 61 4.75 -2.06 13.40
CA VAL A 61 5.76 -1.38 12.59
C VAL A 61 7.12 -2.00 12.94
N ILE A 62 7.75 -2.68 11.96
CA ILE A 62 9.11 -3.20 12.11
C ILE A 62 10.02 -2.01 12.46
N ASP A 63 10.97 -2.20 13.37
CA ASP A 63 11.96 -1.16 13.68
C ASP A 63 12.66 -0.72 12.38
N ALA A 64 12.98 0.57 12.25
CA ALA A 64 13.59 1.11 11.04
C ALA A 64 14.97 0.48 10.76
N GLU A 65 15.68 0.04 11.81
CA GLU A 65 17.00 -0.60 11.71
C GLU A 65 16.94 -2.00 11.10
N ASP A 66 15.84 -2.73 11.31
CA ASP A 66 15.62 -4.08 10.78
C ASP A 66 14.76 -4.08 9.50
N ALA A 67 14.34 -2.90 9.03
CA ALA A 67 13.46 -2.80 7.88
C ALA A 67 14.20 -3.07 6.57
N GLU A 68 13.55 -3.79 5.65
CA GLU A 68 14.02 -3.86 4.28
C GLU A 68 13.66 -2.58 3.52
N TRP A 69 14.65 -2.02 2.83
CA TRP A 69 14.52 -0.81 2.03
C TRP A 69 14.56 -1.12 0.53
N GLU A 70 13.79 -0.38 -0.24
CA GLU A 70 13.79 -0.37 -1.71
C GLU A 70 14.18 1.02 -2.20
N GLN A 71 15.03 1.10 -3.22
CA GLN A 71 15.43 2.37 -3.83
C GLN A 71 14.52 2.65 -5.01
N LEU A 72 13.65 3.66 -4.89
CA LEU A 72 12.73 4.04 -5.96
C LEU A 72 13.37 5.15 -6.81
N PRO A 73 13.49 4.96 -8.14
CA PRO A 73 13.97 6.00 -9.03
C PRO A 73 12.91 7.08 -9.22
N PHE A 74 13.36 8.32 -9.34
CA PHE A 74 12.54 9.45 -9.76
C PHE A 74 12.82 9.79 -11.23
N PHE A 75 11.76 9.90 -12.02
CA PHE A 75 11.81 10.33 -13.42
C PHE A 75 11.05 11.65 -13.62
N ASP A 76 11.60 12.50 -14.48
CA ASP A 76 10.89 13.66 -15.01
C ASP A 76 10.22 13.27 -16.32
N LEU A 77 8.89 13.31 -16.36
CA LEU A 77 8.14 12.91 -17.56
C LEU A 77 8.30 13.89 -18.73
N ARG A 78 8.91 15.06 -18.51
CA ARG A 78 9.33 15.95 -19.60
C ARG A 78 10.45 15.35 -20.45
N ASP A 79 11.18 14.37 -19.91
CA ASP A 79 12.23 13.63 -20.61
C ASP A 79 11.68 12.37 -21.33
N LEU A 80 10.37 12.12 -21.25
CA LEU A 80 9.75 10.98 -21.93
C LEU A 80 9.90 11.13 -23.45
N SER A 81 10.50 10.12 -24.07
CA SER A 81 10.69 10.01 -25.51
C SER A 81 10.12 8.69 -26.03
N ASP A 82 10.20 8.48 -27.35
CA ASP A 82 9.87 7.18 -27.95
C ASP A 82 10.75 6.02 -27.46
N THR A 83 11.93 6.34 -26.91
CA THR A 83 12.83 5.34 -26.31
C THR A 83 12.56 5.07 -24.83
N GLY A 84 11.56 5.73 -24.24
CA GLY A 84 11.15 5.58 -22.85
C GLY A 84 11.42 6.82 -21.99
N LYS A 85 11.40 6.61 -20.66
CA LYS A 85 11.46 7.66 -19.62
C LYS A 85 12.84 8.31 -19.44
N GLY A 86 13.85 7.90 -20.21
CA GLY A 86 15.23 8.34 -20.01
C GLY A 86 15.87 7.75 -18.75
N ARG A 87 16.81 8.49 -18.15
CA ARG A 87 17.54 8.07 -16.95
C ARG A 87 16.90 8.65 -15.69
N PRO A 88 16.93 7.92 -14.55
CA PRO A 88 16.50 8.48 -13.27
C PRO A 88 17.32 9.73 -12.91
N HIS A 89 16.66 10.77 -12.40
CA HIS A 89 17.35 11.96 -11.89
C HIS A 89 17.95 11.71 -10.50
N TYR A 90 17.23 10.98 -9.65
CA TYR A 90 17.70 10.57 -8.33
C TYR A 90 16.95 9.32 -7.82
N TRP A 91 17.40 8.78 -6.69
CA TRP A 91 16.84 7.60 -6.05
C TRP A 91 16.44 7.94 -4.62
N THR A 92 15.30 7.42 -4.17
CA THR A 92 14.77 7.66 -2.82
C THR A 92 14.49 6.34 -2.11
N PRO A 93 15.00 6.14 -0.88
CA PRO A 93 14.73 4.92 -0.12
C PRO A 93 13.30 4.91 0.43
N PHE A 94 12.62 3.79 0.29
CA PHE A 94 11.33 3.51 0.92
C PHE A 94 11.36 2.16 1.62
N ARG A 95 10.63 2.04 2.74
CA ARG A 95 10.48 0.73 3.39
C ARG A 95 9.58 -0.18 2.57
N LYS A 96 10.03 -1.41 2.31
CA LYS A 96 9.27 -2.40 1.52
C LYS A 96 7.95 -2.79 2.16
N ASP A 97 7.90 -2.91 3.48
CA ASP A 97 6.67 -3.26 4.21
C ASP A 97 5.61 -2.17 4.05
N TRP A 98 6.02 -0.91 4.10
CA TRP A 98 5.15 0.23 3.84
C TRP A 98 4.65 0.23 2.39
N LEU A 99 5.55 0.04 1.40
CA LEU A 99 5.16 -0.02 -0.02
C LEU A 99 4.14 -1.13 -0.28
N ASN A 100 4.39 -2.35 0.21
CA ASN A 100 3.47 -3.47 0.07
C ASN A 100 2.11 -3.19 0.73
N ARG A 101 2.10 -2.58 1.92
CA ARG A 101 0.87 -2.24 2.64
C ARG A 101 0.09 -1.12 1.96
N ALA A 102 0.77 -0.08 1.48
CA ALA A 102 0.14 1.13 0.94
C ALA A 102 -0.24 0.99 -0.54
N LEU A 103 0.59 0.32 -1.34
CA LEU A 103 0.48 0.25 -2.80
C LEU A 103 0.18 -1.17 -3.31
N GLY A 104 0.24 -2.18 -2.43
CA GLY A 104 0.04 -3.59 -2.80
C GLY A 104 1.26 -4.27 -3.43
N THR A 105 2.37 -3.55 -3.61
CA THR A 105 3.64 -4.06 -4.15
C THR A 105 4.80 -3.20 -3.67
N SER A 106 6.01 -3.76 -3.67
CA SER A 106 7.27 -3.04 -3.46
C SER A 106 8.23 -3.12 -4.65
N VAL A 107 7.80 -3.69 -5.78
CA VAL A 107 8.65 -3.91 -6.97
C VAL A 107 8.10 -3.14 -8.17
N ASP A 108 8.99 -2.84 -9.12
CA ASP A 108 8.70 -2.12 -10.37
C ASP A 108 8.02 -0.76 -10.16
N LEU A 109 8.33 -0.13 -9.04
CA LEU A 109 7.82 1.18 -8.65
C LEU A 109 8.81 2.28 -9.01
N TYR A 110 8.27 3.43 -9.40
CA TYR A 110 9.04 4.66 -9.59
C TYR A 110 8.20 5.88 -9.25
N LEU A 111 8.86 7.02 -9.10
CA LEU A 111 8.24 8.30 -8.79
C LEU A 111 8.24 9.22 -10.00
N VAL A 112 7.17 9.98 -10.17
CA VAL A 112 7.07 11.06 -11.17
C VAL A 112 6.32 12.25 -10.60
N ARG A 113 6.63 13.45 -11.10
CA ARG A 113 5.77 14.62 -10.92
C ARG A 113 4.75 14.69 -12.04
N LEU A 114 3.49 14.94 -11.68
CA LEU A 114 2.43 15.11 -12.67
C LEU A 114 2.63 16.39 -13.47
N LEU A 115 2.28 16.31 -14.76
CA LEU A 115 2.32 17.43 -15.71
C LEU A 115 0.91 17.92 -16.10
N SER A 116 -0.12 17.31 -15.53
CA SER A 116 -1.51 17.74 -15.70
C SER A 116 -2.32 17.37 -14.47
N ASP A 117 -3.39 18.11 -14.24
CA ASP A 117 -4.40 17.76 -13.25
C ASP A 117 -5.16 16.49 -13.65
N TYR A 118 -5.81 15.89 -12.66
CA TYR A 118 -6.80 14.84 -12.82
C TYR A 118 -7.92 15.04 -11.80
N HIS A 119 -9.15 15.13 -12.28
CA HIS A 119 -10.32 15.23 -11.42
C HIS A 119 -11.09 13.91 -11.38
N SER A 120 -11.18 13.34 -10.19
CA SER A 120 -12.01 12.18 -9.91
C SER A 120 -13.49 12.59 -9.94
N ARG A 121 -14.37 11.69 -10.40
CA ARG A 121 -15.82 11.94 -10.40
C ARG A 121 -16.38 12.28 -9.02
N THR A 122 -15.73 11.79 -7.96
CA THR A 122 -16.14 11.94 -6.57
C THR A 122 -15.27 12.94 -5.78
N GLY A 123 -14.23 13.50 -6.40
CA GLY A 123 -13.29 14.45 -5.76
C GLY A 123 -12.35 13.83 -4.72
N ASP A 124 -12.46 12.53 -4.46
CA ASP A 124 -11.72 11.81 -3.40
C ASP A 124 -10.28 11.45 -3.80
N ARG A 125 -9.97 11.55 -5.10
CA ARG A 125 -8.69 11.12 -5.69
C ARG A 125 -8.16 12.13 -6.69
N ASP A 126 -8.51 13.40 -6.49
CA ASP A 126 -8.00 14.47 -7.33
C ASP A 126 -6.48 14.55 -7.20
N LEU A 127 -5.84 14.74 -8.34
CA LEU A 127 -4.41 14.93 -8.43
C LEU A 127 -4.17 16.27 -9.11
N THR A 128 -3.19 17.00 -8.61
CA THR A 128 -2.83 18.32 -9.12
C THR A 128 -1.50 18.23 -9.85
N GLU A 129 -1.31 19.07 -10.87
CA GLU A 129 -0.03 19.29 -11.50
C GLU A 129 1.07 19.55 -10.45
N GLY A 130 2.23 18.93 -10.64
CA GLY A 130 3.35 18.99 -9.71
C GLY A 130 3.31 17.98 -8.56
N ASP A 131 2.16 17.32 -8.32
CA ASP A 131 2.06 16.25 -7.33
C ASP A 131 3.07 15.13 -7.64
N LEU A 132 3.73 14.66 -6.60
CA LEU A 132 4.60 13.49 -6.67
C LEU A 132 3.75 12.24 -6.49
N VAL A 133 3.80 11.32 -7.45
CA VAL A 133 3.00 10.09 -7.43
C VAL A 133 3.87 8.84 -7.59
N PHE A 134 3.40 7.74 -7.01
CA PHE A 134 3.94 6.40 -7.24
C PHE A 134 3.32 5.80 -8.49
N CYS A 135 4.17 5.34 -9.38
CA CYS A 135 3.81 4.76 -10.66
C CYS A 135 4.46 3.40 -10.86
N ARG A 136 3.87 2.62 -11.75
CA ARG A 136 4.48 1.45 -12.37
C ARG A 136 4.20 1.46 -13.87
N GLU A 137 5.04 0.80 -14.64
CA GLU A 137 4.76 0.58 -16.07
C GLU A 137 3.43 -0.17 -16.23
N ILE A 138 2.76 0.11 -17.34
CA ILE A 138 1.55 -0.62 -17.70
C ILE A 138 1.45 -0.71 -19.22
N THR A 139 1.07 -1.88 -19.70
CA THR A 139 0.79 -2.14 -21.12
C THR A 139 -0.72 -2.12 -21.39
N PRO A 140 -1.16 -1.96 -22.65
CA PRO A 140 -2.59 -1.99 -22.98
C PRO A 140 -3.33 -3.24 -22.50
N VAL A 141 -2.66 -4.40 -22.47
CA VAL A 141 -3.26 -5.68 -22.03
C VAL A 141 -3.47 -5.77 -20.52
N GLU A 142 -2.81 -4.92 -19.74
CA GLU A 142 -2.91 -4.86 -18.27
C GLU A 142 -3.93 -3.82 -17.79
N LEU A 143 -4.54 -3.06 -18.70
CA LEU A 143 -5.54 -2.05 -18.39
C LEU A 143 -6.80 -2.70 -17.80
N GLN A 144 -7.29 -2.15 -16.69
CA GLN A 144 -8.53 -2.58 -16.03
C GLN A 144 -9.38 -1.35 -15.70
N ASP A 145 -10.70 -1.52 -15.68
CA ASP A 145 -11.63 -0.44 -15.35
C ASP A 145 -11.25 0.23 -14.02
N GLY A 146 -11.18 1.56 -14.02
CA GLY A 146 -10.81 2.31 -12.82
C GLY A 146 -9.33 2.63 -12.66
N HIS A 147 -8.44 2.09 -13.50
CA HIS A 147 -7.03 2.49 -13.47
C HIS A 147 -6.89 3.98 -13.80
N VAL A 148 -6.21 4.74 -12.94
CA VAL A 148 -5.75 6.09 -13.26
C VAL A 148 -4.36 5.96 -13.89
N VAL A 149 -4.21 6.48 -15.09
CA VAL A 149 -3.08 6.22 -15.97
C VAL A 149 -2.55 7.54 -16.52
N ILE A 150 -1.24 7.60 -16.69
CA ILE A 150 -0.55 8.63 -17.46
C ILE A 150 -0.51 8.15 -18.90
N TRP A 151 -1.16 8.90 -19.77
CA TRP A 151 -1.31 8.61 -21.19
C TRP A 151 -0.43 9.52 -22.02
N ARG A 152 0.18 8.95 -23.06
CA ARG A 152 0.81 9.71 -24.14
C ARG A 152 -0.17 9.84 -25.29
N ARG A 153 -0.34 11.07 -25.77
CA ARG A 153 -1.10 11.44 -26.97
C ARG A 153 -0.31 12.45 -27.79
N GLU A 154 -0.81 12.80 -28.98
CA GLU A 154 -0.17 13.78 -29.87
C GLU A 154 0.11 15.13 -29.18
N GLN A 155 -0.81 15.60 -28.33
CA GLN A 155 -0.70 16.87 -27.59
C GLN A 155 0.15 16.78 -26.31
N GLY A 156 0.86 15.68 -26.09
CA GLY A 156 1.69 15.45 -24.90
C GLY A 156 1.08 14.45 -23.92
N LEU A 157 1.31 14.68 -22.62
CA LEU A 157 0.86 13.78 -21.56
C LEU A 157 -0.48 14.20 -20.96
N LYS A 158 -1.32 13.24 -20.61
CA LYS A 158 -2.58 13.46 -19.90
C LYS A 158 -2.75 12.41 -18.82
N VAL A 159 -3.17 12.81 -17.62
CA VAL A 159 -3.63 11.89 -16.58
C VAL A 159 -5.13 11.67 -16.75
N ALA A 160 -5.56 10.41 -16.85
CA ALA A 160 -6.97 10.08 -16.98
C ALA A 160 -7.27 8.66 -16.50
N ARG A 161 -8.53 8.42 -16.14
CA ARG A 161 -9.02 7.10 -15.76
C ARG A 161 -9.36 6.29 -17.00
N TYR A 162 -8.91 5.04 -17.05
CA TYR A 162 -9.42 4.06 -17.98
C TYR A 162 -10.79 3.57 -17.55
N SER A 163 -11.77 3.57 -18.47
CA SER A 163 -13.06 2.94 -18.21
C SER A 163 -13.55 2.09 -19.38
N LEU A 164 -14.11 0.93 -19.05
CA LEU A 164 -14.82 0.07 -20.00
C LEU A 164 -16.22 0.59 -20.32
N ARG A 165 -16.71 1.58 -19.55
CA ARG A 165 -18.01 2.19 -19.78
C ARG A 165 -17.86 3.35 -20.75
N PRO A 166 -18.87 3.59 -21.61
CA PRO A 166 -18.89 4.77 -22.45
C PRO A 166 -18.80 6.03 -21.59
N ARG A 167 -17.98 6.97 -22.05
CA ARG A 167 -17.82 8.29 -21.43
C ARG A 167 -19.17 9.02 -21.37
N GLU A 168 -19.57 9.47 -20.18
CA GLU A 168 -20.67 10.43 -20.07
C GLU A 168 -20.18 11.81 -20.56
N ARG A 169 -21.07 12.62 -21.17
CA ARG A 169 -20.70 13.90 -21.83
C ARG A 169 -19.88 14.88 -20.99
N VAL A 170 -19.84 14.72 -19.66
CA VAL A 170 -19.20 15.62 -18.70
C VAL A 170 -17.83 15.11 -18.23
N GLU A 171 -17.44 13.88 -18.53
CA GLU A 171 -16.22 13.27 -17.98
C GLU A 171 -15.00 13.49 -18.89
N GLU A 172 -14.28 14.61 -18.73
CA GLU A 172 -13.10 14.93 -19.56
C GLU A 172 -11.85 14.06 -19.30
N ASP A 173 -11.81 13.40 -18.16
CA ASP A 173 -10.67 12.60 -17.69
C ASP A 173 -10.94 11.08 -17.75
N VAL A 174 -11.70 10.64 -18.75
CA VAL A 174 -11.98 9.23 -19.01
C VAL A 174 -11.53 8.85 -20.42
N ILE A 175 -10.76 7.76 -20.50
CA ILE A 175 -10.28 7.13 -21.73
C ILE A 175 -10.90 5.73 -21.84
N THR A 176 -11.36 5.40 -23.04
CA THR A 176 -12.10 4.16 -23.34
C THR A 176 -11.26 3.16 -24.17
N PRO A 177 -11.67 1.88 -24.29
CA PRO A 177 -10.93 0.89 -25.07
C PRO A 177 -10.76 1.26 -26.55
N GLU A 178 -11.72 1.96 -27.13
CA GLU A 178 -11.70 2.39 -28.55
C GLU A 178 -10.56 3.38 -28.80
N GLU A 179 -10.41 4.39 -27.94
CA GLU A 179 -9.35 5.39 -28.02
C GLU A 179 -7.94 4.81 -27.81
N VAL A 180 -7.84 3.73 -27.04
CA VAL A 180 -6.57 2.98 -26.87
C VAL A 180 -6.29 2.11 -28.10
N GLY A 181 -7.32 1.47 -28.67
CA GLY A 181 -7.20 0.62 -29.86
C GLY A 181 -6.81 1.39 -31.13
N ASP A 182 -7.23 2.66 -31.22
CA ASP A 182 -6.87 3.57 -32.30
C ASP A 182 -5.50 4.25 -32.11
N ASP A 183 -4.73 3.85 -31.09
CA ASP A 183 -3.44 4.45 -30.70
C ASP A 183 -3.51 5.96 -30.39
N GLN A 184 -4.70 6.52 -30.18
CA GLN A 184 -4.87 7.93 -29.80
C GLN A 184 -4.29 8.21 -28.41
N PHE A 185 -4.40 7.21 -27.53
CA PHE A 185 -3.86 7.24 -26.18
C PHE A 185 -3.05 5.98 -25.89
N VAL A 186 -1.74 6.14 -25.77
CA VAL A 186 -0.82 5.06 -25.41
C VAL A 186 -0.58 5.10 -23.90
N PRO A 187 -0.85 4.02 -23.16
CA PRO A 187 -0.60 4.00 -21.72
C PRO A 187 0.90 4.01 -21.45
N VAL A 188 1.34 4.90 -20.55
CA VAL A 188 2.74 4.98 -20.11
C VAL A 188 2.89 4.34 -18.74
N ALA A 189 2.08 4.80 -17.79
CA ALA A 189 2.23 4.44 -16.39
C ALA A 189 0.90 4.37 -15.67
N ARG A 190 0.71 3.38 -14.80
CA ARG A 190 -0.40 3.37 -13.86
C ARG A 190 -0.01 4.11 -12.59
N ILE A 191 -0.85 5.05 -12.17
CA ILE A 191 -0.73 5.73 -10.88
C ILE A 191 -1.30 4.83 -9.79
N LEU A 192 -0.51 4.58 -8.73
CA LEU A 192 -0.91 3.77 -7.59
C LEU A 192 -1.30 4.61 -6.37
N GLY A 193 -0.72 5.80 -6.24
CA GLY A 193 -1.04 6.71 -5.15
C GLY A 193 -0.21 7.99 -5.17
N LYS A 194 -0.70 9.00 -4.45
CA LYS A 194 0.00 10.26 -4.23
C LYS A 194 1.00 10.11 -3.08
N TYR A 195 2.20 10.64 -3.25
CA TYR A 195 3.15 10.79 -2.16
C TYR A 195 2.73 11.97 -1.28
N LEU A 196 2.26 11.66 -0.07
CA LEU A 196 1.91 12.66 0.93
C LEU A 196 3.13 12.91 1.82
N GLN A 197 3.89 13.96 1.51
CA GLN A 197 4.90 14.46 2.43
C GLN A 197 4.16 15.16 3.58
N ARG A 198 4.07 14.51 4.74
CA ARG A 198 3.70 15.23 5.97
C ARG A 198 4.88 16.16 6.30
N VAL A 199 4.66 17.46 6.12
CA VAL A 199 5.53 18.53 6.63
C VAL A 199 5.34 18.63 8.14
#